data_AF-A0A5B0WYA9-F1
#
_entry.id   AF-A0A5B0WYA9-F1
#
_cell.length_a   1.000
_cell.length_b   1.000
_cell.length_c   1.000
_cell.angle_alpha   90.00
_cell.angle_beta   90.00
_cell.angle_gamma   90.00
#
_symmetry.space_group_name_H-M   'P 1'
#
loop_
_entity.id
_entity.type
_entity.pdbx_description
1 polymer ?
#
loop_
_entity_poly.entity_id
_entity_poly.type
_entity_poly.pdbx_seq_one_letter_code
_entity_poly.pdbx_strand_id
1 'polypeptide(L)'
;MSYFERVNKISNILFCVFGLFFILTIIFFSTSSFSEILRYNFTNDLRGAMITVICFMISLFSLVLGITLKCLVKDSDETIQLIATRIK
;
A
#
# COMPACT_ATOMS: atom_id res chain seq x y z
N MET A 1 -5.97 4.84 24.58
CA MET A 1 -6.93 5.03 23.47
C MET A 1 -6.41 5.92 22.33
N SER A 2 -5.83 7.11 22.57
CA SER A 2 -5.44 8.05 21.49
C SER A 2 -4.38 7.53 20.48
N TYR A 3 -3.45 6.66 20.89
CA TYR A 3 -2.41 6.15 19.98
C TYR A 3 -2.95 5.18 18.93
N PHE A 4 -3.85 4.25 19.29
CA PHE A 4 -4.42 3.28 18.34
C PHE A 4 -5.29 3.92 17.27
N GLU A 5 -6.04 4.96 17.61
CA GLU A 5 -6.78 5.76 16.62
C GLU A 5 -5.85 6.46 15.62
N ARG A 6 -4.71 6.97 16.08
CA ARG A 6 -3.69 7.57 15.18
C ARG A 6 -3.12 6.53 14.22
N VAL A 7 -2.79 5.33 14.72
CA VAL A 7 -2.28 4.23 13.89
C VAL A 7 -3.33 3.78 12.88
N ASN A 8 -4.61 3.70 13.26
CA ASN A 8 -5.70 3.35 12.35
C ASN A 8 -5.90 4.43 11.26
N LYS A 9 -5.78 5.72 11.60
CA LYS A 9 -5.78 6.80 10.60
C LYS A 9 -4.61 6.68 9.61
N ILE A 10 -3.41 6.36 10.09
CA ILE A 10 -2.23 6.13 9.22
C ILE A 10 -2.46 4.94 8.30
N SER A 11 -3.01 3.83 8.81
CA SER A 11 -3.38 2.67 7.99
C SER A 11 -4.37 3.05 6.88
N ASN A 12 -5.43 3.81 7.20
CA ASN A 12 -6.37 4.29 6.19
C ASN A 12 -5.72 5.21 5.16
N ILE A 13 -4.80 6.10 5.57
CA ILE A 13 -4.04 6.93 4.63
C ILE A 13 -3.21 6.06 3.69
N LEU A 14 -2.54 5.02 4.21
CA LEU A 14 -1.78 4.07 3.39
C LEU A 14 -2.66 3.32 2.38
N PHE A 15 -3.90 2.96 2.74
CA PHE A 15 -4.87 2.40 1.79
C PHE A 15 -5.28 3.40 0.70
N CYS A 16 -5.46 4.67 1.04
CA CYS A 16 -5.71 5.72 0.04
C CYS A 16 -4.50 5.90 -0.89
N VAL A 17 -3.28 5.94 -0.35
CA VAL A 17 -2.04 6.02 -1.13
C VAL A 17 -1.89 4.81 -2.04
N PHE A 18 -2.17 3.60 -1.54
CA PHE A 18 -2.21 2.38 -2.35
C PHE A 18 -3.14 2.55 -3.55
N GLY A 19 -4.38 2.97 -3.34
CA GLY A 19 -5.36 3.14 -4.42
C GLY A 19 -4.91 4.17 -5.45
N LEU A 20 -4.37 5.31 -5.00
CA LEU A 20 -3.90 6.37 -5.87
C LEU A 20 -2.72 5.90 -6.74
N PHE A 21 -1.71 5.27 -6.14
CA PHE A 21 -0.57 4.75 -6.89
C PHE A 21 -0.95 3.57 -7.79
N PHE A 22 -1.92 2.75 -7.39
CA PHE A 22 -2.41 1.65 -8.22
C PHE A 22 -3.09 2.17 -9.49
N ILE A 23 -3.94 3.20 -9.38
CA ILE A 23 -4.57 3.85 -10.53
C ILE A 23 -3.51 4.47 -11.44
N LEU A 24 -2.51 5.16 -10.87
CA LEU A 24 -1.40 5.71 -11.64
C LEU A 24 -0.63 4.62 -12.39
N THR A 25 -0.37 3.47 -11.75
CA THR A 25 0.26 2.32 -12.43
C THR A 25 -0.56 1.87 -13.64
N ILE A 26 -1.90 1.77 -13.52
CA ILE A 26 -2.76 1.38 -14.66
C ILE A 26 -2.65 2.40 -15.79
N ILE A 27 -2.71 3.69 -15.47
CA ILE A 27 -2.60 4.77 -16.46
C ILE A 27 -1.24 4.71 -17.16
N PHE A 28 -0.15 4.62 -16.41
CA PHE A 28 1.20 4.56 -17.00
C PHE A 28 1.43 3.27 -17.78
N PHE A 29 0.91 2.14 -17.32
CA PHE A 29 0.98 0.88 -18.05
C PHE A 29 0.24 0.97 -19.40
N SER A 30 -0.91 1.66 -19.44
CA SER A 30 -1.68 1.85 -20.66
C SER A 30 -1.11 2.91 -21.60
N THR A 31 -0.40 3.90 -21.07
CA THR A 31 0.10 5.05 -21.86
C THR A 31 1.53 4.84 -22.33
N SER A 32 2.34 4.10 -21.57
CA SER A 32 3.72 3.79 -21.95
C SER A 32 3.79 2.56 -22.85
N SER A 33 4.87 2.44 -23.63
CA SER A 33 5.24 1.24 -24.40
C SER A 33 5.65 0.06 -23.51
N PHE A 34 5.17 -0.02 -22.26
CA PHE A 34 5.49 -1.12 -21.34
C PHE A 34 5.01 -2.47 -21.88
N SER A 35 3.89 -2.48 -22.61
CA SER A 35 3.40 -3.68 -23.28
C SER A 35 4.38 -4.21 -24.35
N GLU A 36 5.16 -3.33 -24.97
CA GLU A 36 6.21 -3.71 -25.93
C GLU A 36 7.40 -4.36 -25.22
N ILE A 37 7.73 -3.96 -24.00
CA ILE A 37 8.74 -4.65 -23.18
C ILE A 37 8.29 -6.08 -22.92
N LEU A 38 7.02 -6.28 -22.52
CA LEU A 38 6.50 -7.61 -22.20
C LEU A 38 6.43 -8.52 -23.44
N ARG A 39 6.16 -7.97 -24.62
CA ARG A 39 5.99 -8.74 -25.86
C ARG A 39 7.27 -8.93 -26.67
N TYR A 40 8.10 -7.89 -26.75
CA TYR A 40 9.24 -7.81 -27.66
C TYR A 40 10.57 -7.61 -26.93
N ASN A 41 10.56 -7.48 -25.60
CA ASN A 41 11.73 -7.24 -24.77
C ASN A 41 12.54 -6.01 -25.20
N PHE A 42 11.85 -5.04 -25.80
CA PHE A 42 12.40 -3.80 -26.34
C PHE A 42 11.46 -2.65 -26.00
N THR A 43 12.03 -1.49 -25.66
CA THR A 43 11.27 -0.25 -25.49
C THR A 43 12.12 0.93 -25.92
N ASN A 44 11.48 1.90 -26.56
CA ASN A 44 12.08 3.18 -26.84
C ASN A 44 11.89 4.19 -25.68
N ASP A 45 10.96 3.90 -24.75
CA ASP A 45 10.67 4.74 -23.59
C ASP A 45 10.90 3.96 -22.28
N LEU A 46 12.19 3.78 -21.97
CA LEU A 46 12.63 3.15 -20.72
C LEU A 46 12.19 3.95 -19.47
N ARG A 47 12.01 5.28 -19.60
CA ARG A 47 11.66 6.17 -18.48
C ARG A 47 10.21 5.93 -18.05
N GLY A 48 9.27 5.91 -19.00
CA GLY A 48 7.87 5.58 -18.72
C GLY A 48 7.73 4.20 -18.07
N ALA A 49 8.53 3.24 -18.53
CA ALA A 49 8.55 1.91 -17.96
C ALA A 49 9.05 1.85 -16.52
N MET A 50 10.16 2.52 -16.21
CA MET A 50 10.66 2.60 -14.83
C MET A 50 9.65 3.26 -13.90
N ILE A 51 9.00 4.34 -14.32
CA ILE A 51 7.99 5.04 -13.51
C ILE A 51 6.81 4.10 -13.20
N THR A 52 6.34 3.35 -14.19
CA THR A 52 5.25 2.36 -14.01
C THR A 52 5.61 1.33 -12.94
N VAL A 53 6.82 0.78 -13.00
CA VAL A 53 7.32 -0.20 -12.01
C VAL A 53 7.47 0.41 -10.63
N ILE A 54 8.03 1.62 -10.52
CA ILE A 54 8.19 2.32 -9.24
C ILE A 54 6.82 2.59 -8.60
N CYS A 55 5.86 3.11 -9.36
CA CYS A 55 4.50 3.32 -8.89
C CYS A 55 3.86 2.01 -8.40
N PHE A 56 4.08 0.91 -9.14
CA PHE A 56 3.56 -0.40 -8.75
C PHE A 56 4.18 -0.90 -7.43
N MET A 57 5.48 -0.74 -7.26
CA MET A 57 6.18 -1.11 -6.03
C MET A 57 5.70 -0.30 -4.82
N ILE A 58 5.52 1.02 -4.98
CA ILE A 58 4.98 1.90 -3.92
C ILE A 58 3.56 1.48 -3.53
N SER A 59 2.74 1.14 -4.53
CA SER A 59 1.38 0.65 -4.31
C SER A 59 1.40 -0.62 -3.46
N LEU A 60 2.16 -1.65 -3.87
CA LEU A 60 2.27 -2.91 -3.13
C LEU A 60 2.80 -2.70 -1.70
N PHE A 61 3.84 -1.90 -1.54
CA PHE A 61 4.43 -1.63 -0.23
C PHE A 61 3.43 -0.93 0.71
N SER A 62 2.69 0.07 0.18
CA SER A 62 1.66 0.79 0.94
C SER A 62 0.52 -0.14 1.37
N LEU A 63 0.13 -1.09 0.51
CA LEU A 63 -0.90 -2.09 0.82
C LEU A 63 -0.46 -3.00 1.97
N VAL A 64 0.75 -3.57 1.88
CA VAL A 64 1.29 -4.48 2.90
C VAL A 64 1.42 -3.76 4.25
N LEU A 65 1.96 -2.54 4.25
CA LEU A 65 2.03 -1.73 5.47
C LEU A 65 0.66 -1.40 6.04
N GLY A 66 -0.30 -0.99 5.20
CA GLY A 66 -1.66 -0.68 5.61
C GLY A 66 -2.34 -1.86 6.30
N ILE A 67 -2.22 -3.06 5.73
CA ILE A 67 -2.74 -4.31 6.32
C ILE A 67 -2.05 -4.63 7.64
N THR A 68 -0.72 -4.57 7.66
CA THR A 68 0.09 -4.89 8.85
C THR A 68 -0.29 -4.00 10.04
N LEU A 69 -0.43 -2.69 9.80
CA LEU A 69 -0.87 -1.74 10.83
C LEU A 69 -2.27 -2.04 11.34
N LYS A 70 -3.20 -2.44 10.46
CA LYS A 70 -4.55 -2.84 10.88
C LYS A 70 -4.54 -4.09 11.77
N CYS A 71 -3.75 -5.09 11.40
CA CYS A 71 -3.58 -6.29 12.23
C CYS A 71 -2.97 -5.93 13.59
N LEU A 72 -1.95 -5.08 13.61
CA LEU A 72 -1.29 -4.65 14.84
C LEU A 72 -2.25 -3.91 15.79
N VAL A 73 -3.09 -3.00 15.26
CA VAL A 73 -4.09 -2.29 16.07
C VAL A 73 -5.09 -3.28 16.67
N LYS A 74 -5.56 -4.26 15.88
CA LYS A 74 -6.52 -5.26 16.35
C LYS A 74 -5.93 -6.12 17.47
N ASP A 75 -4.73 -6.66 17.26
CA ASP A 75 -4.04 -7.53 18.24
C ASP A 75 -3.74 -6.79 19.55
N SER A 76 -3.36 -5.51 19.44
CA SER A 76 -3.11 -4.67 20.61
C SER A 76 -4.38 -4.32 21.38
N ASP A 77 -5.50 -4.08 20.68
CA ASP A 77 -6.79 -3.78 21.34
C ASP A 77 -7.32 -5.00 22.11
N GLU A 78 -7.24 -6.19 21.51
CA GLU A 78 -7.57 -7.46 22.16
C GLU A 78 -6.73 -7.68 23.43
N THR A 79 -5.43 -7.41 23.35
CA THR A 79 -4.51 -7.51 24.50
C THR A 79 -4.88 -6.55 25.63
N ILE A 80 -5.22 -5.30 25.31
CA ILE A 80 -5.60 -4.30 26.32
C ILE A 80 -6.91 -4.68 27.01
N GLN A 81 -7.90 -5.18 26.26
CA GLN A 81 -9.17 -5.61 26.84
C GLN A 81 -8.99 -6.80 27.79
N LEU A 82 -8.12 -7.76 27.45
CA LEU A 82 -7.78 -8.89 28.33
C LEU A 82 -7.14 -8.43 29.64
N ILE A 83 -6.21 -7.47 29.58
CA ILE A 83 -5.57 -6.89 30.77
C ILE A 83 -6.61 -6.15 31.61
N ALA A 84 -7.46 -5.31 31.01
CA ALA A 84 -8.49 -4.57 31.70
C ALA A 84 -9.50 -5.48 32.42
N THR A 85 -9.82 -6.63 31.82
CA THR A 85 -10.73 -7.62 32.41
C THR A 85 -10.10 -8.36 33.61
N ARG A 86 -8.78 -8.52 33.64
CA ARG A 86 -8.06 -9.19 34.76
C ARG A 86 -7.75 -8.27 35.94
N ILE A 87 -7.76 -6.95 35.74
CA ILE A 87 -7.51 -5.96 36.80
C ILE A 87 -8.80 -5.65 37.58
N LYS A 88 -9.97 -5.98 37.04
CA LYS A 88 -11.28 -5.76 37.64
C LYS A 88 -11.76 -6.98 38.43
#